data_AF-A0A964Y021-F1
#
_entry.id   AF-A0A964Y021-F1
#
_cell.length_a   1.000
_cell.length_b   1.000
_cell.length_c   1.000
_cell.angle_alpha   90.00
_cell.angle_beta   90.00
_cell.angle_gamma   90.00
#
_symmetry.space_group_name_H-M   'P 1'
#
loop_
_entity.id
_entity.type
_entity.pdbx_description
1 polymer ?
#
loop_
_entity_poly.entity_id
_entity_poly.type
_entity_poly.pdbx_seq_one_letter_code
_entity_poly.pdbx_strand_id
1 'polypeptide(L)'
;MSEGNSVINLGDFSKTATVLVEKVSAAVGAFYEPIHVKRMARAEAEAEKIKAIAKIELTEIEQRALERFLHQEARKQANIEQITVQAATSLPPDAKVENLEEDWVAHFFKQCDTVSDREMQSLWARLLSGEATRPGTFSKRTVDFTSTIDKKDAALFTTFCQFVWMADEPTPLIYEFTDEIYTKQGITFDALKHLEAIGLIALESVSEYGKKGFAKYGHFFYYGMHTVVEFSGESNNLIPIGKALLTNIGKELAPICGPSKNNEFYHYVIRRWFNRGLVLSSIISSSDET
;
A
#
# COMPACT_ATOMS: atom_id res chain seq x y z
N MET A 1 -12.29 35.41 -4.85
CA MET A 1 -11.72 34.74 -3.66
C MET A 1 -11.23 33.39 -4.11
N SER A 2 -9.96 33.33 -4.52
CA SER A 2 -9.31 32.14 -5.09
C SER A 2 -8.46 31.51 -4.00
N GLU A 3 -8.89 30.37 -3.47
CA GLU A 3 -8.07 29.56 -2.55
C GLU A 3 -7.33 28.48 -3.33
N GLY A 4 -6.00 28.58 -3.28
CA GLY A 4 -5.08 27.48 -3.01
C GLY A 4 -4.99 26.32 -4.01
N ASN A 5 -4.25 26.51 -5.10
CA ASN A 5 -3.53 25.39 -5.71
C ASN A 5 -2.06 25.45 -5.25
N SER A 6 -1.70 24.57 -4.32
CA SER A 6 -0.32 24.37 -3.86
C SER A 6 0.53 23.80 -5.00
N VAL A 7 1.43 24.61 -5.54
CA VAL A 7 2.37 24.22 -6.59
C VAL A 7 3.67 23.76 -5.91
N ILE A 8 4.00 22.48 -6.01
CA ILE A 8 5.19 21.88 -5.38
C ILE A 8 6.40 22.03 -6.32
N ASN A 9 7.52 22.55 -5.82
CA ASN A 9 8.73 22.87 -6.58
C ASN A 9 9.80 21.75 -6.42
N LEU A 10 10.59 21.42 -7.46
CA LEU A 10 11.61 20.36 -7.32
C LEU A 10 12.71 20.69 -6.30
N GLY A 11 12.96 21.98 -6.08
CA GLY A 11 13.89 22.46 -5.04
C GLY A 11 13.41 22.20 -3.61
N ASP A 12 12.14 21.82 -3.43
CA ASP A 12 11.55 21.50 -2.12
C ASP A 12 11.60 20.00 -1.80
N PHE A 13 12.02 19.15 -2.75
CA PHE A 13 12.12 17.71 -2.52
C PHE A 13 13.43 17.34 -1.84
N SER A 14 13.36 16.36 -0.94
CA SER A 14 14.55 15.72 -0.39
C SER A 14 15.38 15.07 -1.51
N LYS A 15 16.67 14.83 -1.24
CA LYS A 15 17.54 14.12 -2.19
C LYS A 15 16.94 12.77 -2.63
N THR A 16 16.32 12.03 -1.71
CA THR A 16 15.67 10.74 -2.01
C THR A 16 14.46 10.91 -2.95
N ALA A 17 13.66 11.95 -2.75
CA ALA A 17 12.55 12.29 -3.63
C ALA A 17 13.00 12.69 -5.04
N THR A 18 14.10 13.44 -5.18
CA THR A 18 14.68 13.77 -6.49
C THR A 18 15.12 12.52 -7.24
N VAL A 19 15.83 11.60 -6.57
CA VAL A 19 16.29 10.35 -7.19
C VAL A 19 15.11 9.45 -7.62
N LEU A 20 14.01 9.43 -6.85
CA LEU A 20 12.82 8.67 -7.24
C LEU A 20 12.24 9.22 -8.55
N VAL A 21 12.07 10.52 -8.63
CA VAL A 21 11.57 11.21 -9.83
C VAL A 21 12.44 10.91 -11.07
N GLU A 22 13.76 10.90 -10.92
CA GLU A 22 14.69 10.56 -12.01
C GLU A 22 14.53 9.11 -12.47
N LYS A 23 14.43 8.16 -11.53
CA LYS A 23 14.17 6.73 -11.82
C LYS A 23 12.84 6.52 -12.54
N VAL A 24 11.77 7.20 -12.09
CA VAL A 24 10.47 7.15 -12.75
C VAL A 24 10.56 7.70 -14.18
N SER A 25 11.23 8.84 -14.36
CA SER A 25 11.40 9.45 -15.69
C SER A 25 12.16 8.53 -16.65
N ALA A 26 13.22 7.86 -16.17
CA ALA A 26 13.98 6.91 -16.96
C ALA A 26 13.14 5.69 -17.37
N ALA A 27 12.33 5.15 -16.44
CA ALA A 27 11.52 3.96 -16.69
C ALA A 27 10.30 4.22 -17.58
N VAL A 28 9.65 5.36 -17.44
CA VAL A 28 8.45 5.74 -18.23
C VAL A 28 8.85 6.32 -19.59
N GLY A 29 10.11 6.74 -19.77
CA GLY A 29 10.59 7.36 -21.01
C GLY A 29 10.02 8.76 -21.25
N ALA A 30 9.40 9.36 -20.23
CA ALA A 30 8.86 10.70 -20.24
C ALA A 30 9.55 11.54 -19.17
N PHE A 31 9.97 12.76 -19.53
CA PHE A 31 10.51 13.71 -18.58
C PHE A 31 9.44 14.09 -17.56
N TYR A 32 9.64 13.72 -16.28
CA TYR A 32 8.96 14.40 -15.18
C TYR A 32 9.55 15.81 -15.06
N GLU A 33 8.74 16.81 -15.41
CA GLU A 33 9.01 18.20 -15.06
C GLU A 33 7.98 18.58 -14.01
N PRO A 34 8.38 19.01 -12.81
CA PRO A 34 7.48 19.78 -11.96
C PRO A 34 7.03 20.98 -12.77
N ILE A 35 5.82 21.40 -12.48
CA ILE A 35 4.95 22.28 -13.26
C ILE A 35 5.58 23.66 -13.61
N HIS A 36 6.84 23.95 -13.26
CA HIS A 36 7.45 25.28 -13.31
C HIS A 36 8.62 25.56 -14.26
N VAL A 37 9.01 24.73 -15.23
CA VAL A 37 10.20 25.08 -16.05
C VAL A 37 9.95 25.59 -17.48
N LYS A 38 8.84 25.37 -18.20
CA LYS A 38 8.63 26.07 -19.49
C LYS A 38 7.22 25.93 -20.06
N ARG A 39 6.28 26.78 -19.62
CA ARG A 39 4.94 26.85 -20.24
C ARG A 39 4.95 27.33 -21.69
N MET A 40 5.92 28.15 -22.10
CA MET A 40 5.91 28.79 -23.44
C MET A 40 6.52 27.92 -24.54
N ALA A 41 7.73 27.39 -24.34
CA ALA A 41 8.37 26.53 -25.35
C ALA A 41 7.62 25.21 -25.57
N ARG A 42 6.93 24.70 -24.53
CA ARG A 42 6.15 23.46 -24.58
C ARG A 42 4.80 23.67 -25.26
N ALA A 43 4.10 24.78 -24.98
CA ALA A 43 2.89 25.14 -25.70
C ALA A 43 3.15 25.36 -27.20
N GLU A 44 4.31 25.92 -27.57
CA GLU A 44 4.73 26.03 -28.98
C GLU A 44 5.08 24.67 -29.58
N ALA A 45 5.84 23.80 -28.90
CA ALA A 45 6.18 22.47 -29.40
C ALA A 45 4.96 21.52 -29.49
N GLU A 46 4.03 21.60 -28.54
CA GLU A 46 2.74 20.90 -28.59
C GLU A 46 1.83 21.48 -29.67
N ALA A 47 1.75 22.81 -29.81
CA ALA A 47 1.03 23.42 -30.91
C ALA A 47 1.63 23.04 -32.27
N GLU A 48 2.96 22.90 -32.37
CA GLU A 48 3.62 22.41 -33.60
C GLU A 48 3.36 20.93 -33.84
N LYS A 49 3.40 20.06 -32.81
CA LYS A 49 3.00 18.66 -32.95
C LYS A 49 1.54 18.51 -33.37
N ILE A 50 0.63 19.26 -32.72
CA ILE A 50 -0.80 19.28 -33.05
C ILE A 50 -1.00 19.80 -34.48
N LYS A 51 -0.28 20.87 -34.88
CA LYS A 51 -0.29 21.38 -36.26
C LYS A 51 0.27 20.38 -37.27
N ALA A 52 1.31 19.61 -36.91
CA ALA A 52 1.89 18.59 -37.77
C ALA A 52 0.92 17.41 -37.96
N ILE A 53 0.19 17.03 -36.92
CA ILE A 53 -0.86 16.01 -36.98
C ILE A 53 -2.10 16.53 -37.75
N ALA A 54 -2.47 17.79 -37.58
CA ALA A 54 -3.56 18.45 -38.31
C ALA A 54 -3.26 18.67 -39.81
N LYS A 55 -2.00 18.55 -40.24
CA LYS A 55 -1.60 18.58 -41.65
C LYS A 55 -1.81 17.26 -42.38
N ILE A 56 -2.20 16.19 -41.68
CA ILE A 56 -2.56 14.92 -42.29
C ILE A 56 -4.05 15.02 -42.67
N GLU A 57 -4.39 14.73 -43.94
CA GLU A 57 -5.78 14.48 -44.32
C GLU A 57 -6.23 13.19 -43.64
N LEU A 58 -6.83 13.32 -42.45
CA LEU A 58 -7.36 12.22 -41.69
C LEU A 58 -8.82 11.98 -42.08
N THR A 59 -9.19 10.71 -42.19
CA THR A 59 -10.60 10.31 -42.21
C THR A 59 -11.26 10.61 -40.86
N GLU A 60 -12.59 10.70 -40.80
CA GLU A 60 -13.31 10.91 -39.53
C GLU A 60 -12.98 9.86 -38.45
N ILE A 61 -12.73 8.61 -38.86
CA ILE A 61 -12.39 7.53 -37.93
C ILE A 61 -11.00 7.76 -37.33
N GLU A 62 -10.02 8.18 -38.15
CA GLU A 62 -8.67 8.48 -37.70
C GLU A 62 -8.64 9.70 -36.79
N GLN A 63 -9.45 10.74 -37.08
CA GLN A 63 -9.59 11.90 -36.20
C GLN A 63 -10.11 11.49 -34.82
N ARG A 64 -11.21 10.72 -34.75
CA ARG A 64 -11.76 10.21 -33.47
C ARG A 64 -10.78 9.28 -32.74
N ALA A 65 -9.98 8.51 -33.48
CA ALA A 65 -8.96 7.65 -32.89
C ALA A 65 -7.84 8.46 -32.25
N LEU A 66 -7.36 9.49 -32.94
CA LEU A 66 -6.34 10.41 -32.45
C LEU A 66 -6.82 11.18 -31.21
N GLU A 67 -8.01 11.76 -31.24
CA GLU A 67 -8.59 12.49 -30.10
C GLU A 67 -8.68 11.61 -28.85
N ARG A 68 -9.17 10.36 -29.01
CA ARG A 68 -9.22 9.38 -27.92
C ARG A 68 -7.84 9.03 -27.40
N PHE A 69 -6.87 8.82 -28.30
CA PHE A 69 -5.49 8.51 -27.93
C PHE A 69 -4.87 9.64 -27.11
N LEU A 70 -4.92 10.89 -27.60
CA LEU A 70 -4.39 12.06 -26.89
C LEU A 70 -5.03 12.23 -25.51
N HIS A 71 -6.35 12.06 -25.41
CA HIS A 71 -7.06 12.14 -24.13
C HIS A 71 -6.62 11.02 -23.15
N GLN A 72 -6.46 9.79 -23.65
CA GLN A 72 -6.01 8.66 -22.83
C GLN A 72 -4.57 8.86 -22.33
N GLU A 73 -3.65 9.26 -23.21
CA GLU A 73 -2.24 9.49 -22.84
C GLU A 73 -2.07 10.67 -21.88
N ALA A 74 -2.83 11.76 -22.07
CA ALA A 74 -2.82 12.88 -21.13
C ALA A 74 -3.30 12.46 -19.72
N ARG A 75 -4.37 11.65 -19.65
CA ARG A 75 -4.89 11.14 -18.38
C ARG A 75 -3.88 10.22 -17.70
N LYS A 76 -3.22 9.34 -18.46
CA LYS A 76 -2.17 8.45 -17.94
C LYS A 76 -1.00 9.25 -17.37
N GLN A 77 -0.50 10.23 -18.12
CA GLN A 77 0.61 11.08 -17.70
C GLN A 77 0.28 11.82 -16.39
N ALA A 78 -0.90 12.43 -16.30
CA ALA A 78 -1.32 13.13 -15.09
C ALA A 78 -1.39 12.19 -13.87
N ASN A 79 -1.82 10.95 -14.06
CA ASN A 79 -1.90 9.96 -12.99
C ASN A 79 -0.51 9.46 -12.56
N ILE A 80 0.40 9.20 -13.50
CA ILE A 80 1.81 8.88 -13.22
C ILE A 80 2.45 9.97 -12.35
N GLU A 81 2.29 11.24 -12.75
CA GLU A 81 2.83 12.38 -12.01
C GLU A 81 2.23 12.48 -10.60
N GLN A 82 0.91 12.32 -10.48
CA GLN A 82 0.23 12.42 -9.19
C GLN A 82 0.68 11.32 -8.21
N ILE A 83 0.79 10.07 -8.66
CA ILE A 83 1.27 8.95 -7.83
C ILE A 83 2.73 9.18 -7.44
N THR A 84 3.56 9.63 -8.39
CA THR A 84 4.99 9.90 -8.16
C THR A 84 5.20 10.99 -7.12
N VAL A 85 4.46 12.11 -7.22
CA VAL A 85 4.50 13.20 -6.24
C VAL A 85 4.13 12.70 -4.84
N GLN A 86 3.01 11.99 -4.71
CA GLN A 86 2.56 11.47 -3.41
C GLN A 86 3.56 10.49 -2.78
N ALA A 87 4.14 9.61 -3.60
CA ALA A 87 5.16 8.68 -3.15
C ALA A 87 6.42 9.44 -2.69
N ALA A 88 6.90 10.38 -3.49
CA ALA A 88 8.10 11.17 -3.21
C ALA A 88 8.00 11.98 -1.91
N THR A 89 6.82 12.59 -1.64
CA THR A 89 6.58 13.33 -0.39
C THR A 89 6.60 12.44 0.86
N SER A 90 6.32 11.14 0.71
CA SER A 90 6.24 10.19 1.82
C SER A 90 7.55 9.43 2.07
N LEU A 91 8.61 9.71 1.29
CA LEU A 91 9.88 9.00 1.41
C LEU A 91 10.68 9.45 2.63
N PRO A 92 11.20 8.50 3.43
CA PRO A 92 12.12 8.84 4.50
C PRO A 92 13.52 9.21 3.94
N PRO A 93 14.36 9.92 4.73
CA PRO A 93 15.70 10.32 4.30
C PRO A 93 16.65 9.15 4.03
N ASP A 94 16.42 7.98 4.63
CA ASP A 94 17.21 6.76 4.52
C ASP A 94 16.66 5.76 3.49
N ALA A 95 15.69 6.18 2.67
CA ALA A 95 15.16 5.39 1.56
C ALA A 95 16.26 4.97 0.57
N LYS A 96 16.23 3.70 0.14
CA LYS A 96 17.23 3.09 -0.74
C LYS A 96 16.86 3.19 -2.22
N VAL A 97 16.44 4.38 -2.65
CA VAL A 97 15.81 4.62 -3.96
C VAL A 97 16.73 4.25 -5.13
N GLU A 98 18.04 4.39 -4.96
CA GLU A 98 19.05 4.01 -5.95
C GLU A 98 18.99 2.52 -6.34
N ASN A 99 18.57 1.66 -5.41
CA ASN A 99 18.47 0.21 -5.60
C ASN A 99 17.13 -0.23 -6.22
N LEU A 100 16.25 0.72 -6.56
CA LEU A 100 14.99 0.42 -7.22
C LEU A 100 15.24 -0.10 -8.64
N GLU A 101 14.70 -1.28 -8.94
CA GLU A 101 14.86 -1.95 -10.23
C GLU A 101 14.03 -1.27 -11.32
N GLU A 102 14.67 -0.91 -12.44
CA GLU A 102 14.01 -0.21 -13.55
C GLU A 102 12.85 -1.03 -14.14
N ASP A 103 13.03 -2.35 -14.30
CA ASP A 103 11.99 -3.27 -14.78
C ASP A 103 10.79 -3.34 -13.85
N TRP A 104 10.99 -3.17 -12.54
CA TRP A 104 9.89 -3.09 -11.59
C TRP A 104 9.15 -1.77 -11.73
N VAL A 105 9.85 -0.64 -11.85
CA VAL A 105 9.24 0.69 -12.02
C VAL A 105 8.44 0.77 -13.31
N ALA A 106 9.00 0.28 -14.43
CA ALA A 106 8.31 0.24 -15.71
C ALA A 106 7.03 -0.63 -15.64
N HIS A 107 7.11 -1.78 -14.96
CA HIS A 107 5.95 -2.64 -14.74
C HIS A 107 4.90 -1.96 -13.85
N PHE A 108 5.32 -1.32 -12.76
CA PHE A 108 4.45 -0.58 -11.85
C PHE A 108 3.62 0.48 -12.58
N PHE A 109 4.25 1.35 -13.37
CA PHE A 109 3.52 2.41 -14.05
C PHE A 109 2.64 1.91 -15.18
N LYS A 110 3.02 0.80 -15.84
CA LYS A 110 2.13 0.13 -16.79
C LYS A 110 0.82 -0.34 -16.12
N GLN A 111 0.86 -0.72 -14.85
CA GLN A 111 -0.30 -1.25 -14.14
C GLN A 111 -1.17 -0.17 -13.49
N CYS A 112 -0.60 0.97 -13.12
CA CYS A 112 -1.33 2.02 -12.43
C CYS A 112 -1.79 3.17 -13.35
N ASP A 113 -1.34 3.27 -14.61
CA ASP A 113 -1.54 4.42 -15.51
C ASP A 113 -2.99 4.88 -15.70
N THR A 114 -3.97 3.97 -15.60
CA THR A 114 -5.39 4.24 -15.83
C THR A 114 -6.21 4.47 -14.55
N VAL A 115 -5.57 4.41 -13.38
CA VAL A 115 -6.22 4.61 -12.09
C VAL A 115 -6.65 6.07 -11.95
N SER A 116 -7.86 6.29 -11.43
CA SER A 116 -8.41 7.65 -11.28
C SER A 116 -9.15 7.90 -9.97
N ASP A 117 -9.46 6.85 -9.22
CA ASP A 117 -9.95 7.00 -7.86
C ASP A 117 -8.79 7.45 -6.96
N ARG A 118 -9.02 8.50 -6.17
CA ARG A 118 -7.97 9.10 -5.32
C ARG A 118 -7.47 8.20 -4.21
N GLU A 119 -8.34 7.35 -3.65
CA GLU A 119 -7.94 6.41 -2.60
C GLU A 119 -7.07 5.30 -3.19
N MET A 120 -7.42 4.82 -4.39
CA MET A 120 -6.57 3.88 -5.11
C MET A 120 -5.23 4.51 -5.50
N GLN A 121 -5.20 5.76 -5.99
CA GLN A 121 -3.95 6.48 -6.25
C GLN A 121 -3.07 6.59 -4.99
N SER A 122 -3.67 6.80 -3.81
CA SER A 122 -2.94 6.82 -2.54
C SER A 122 -2.40 5.44 -2.16
N LEU A 123 -3.12 4.35 -2.43
CA LEU A 123 -2.61 2.99 -2.28
C LEU A 123 -1.39 2.76 -3.20
N TRP A 124 -1.49 3.14 -4.47
CA TRP A 124 -0.38 3.05 -5.44
C TRP A 124 0.83 3.89 -5.00
N ALA A 125 0.61 5.10 -4.50
CA ALA A 125 1.69 5.94 -3.98
C ALA A 125 2.40 5.31 -2.77
N ARG A 126 1.65 4.70 -1.85
CA ARG A 126 2.23 3.97 -0.71
C ARG A 126 3.00 2.72 -1.15
N LEU A 127 2.52 2.02 -2.17
CA LEU A 127 3.22 0.87 -2.77
C LEU A 127 4.56 1.31 -3.39
N LEU A 128 4.56 2.37 -4.21
CA LEU A 128 5.78 2.93 -4.79
C LEU A 128 6.75 3.44 -3.72
N SER A 129 6.25 4.19 -2.73
CA SER A 129 7.07 4.71 -1.63
C SER A 129 7.67 3.58 -0.80
N GLY A 130 6.91 2.52 -0.52
CA GLY A 130 7.38 1.37 0.23
C GLY A 130 8.48 0.60 -0.51
N GLU A 131 8.30 0.36 -1.81
CA GLU A 131 9.33 -0.28 -2.64
C GLU A 131 10.58 0.60 -2.77
N ALA A 132 10.42 1.90 -2.99
CA ALA A 132 11.54 2.84 -3.05
C ALA A 132 12.28 2.98 -1.70
N THR A 133 11.58 2.81 -0.58
CA THR A 133 12.19 2.82 0.77
C THR A 133 13.03 1.57 0.98
N ARG A 134 12.47 0.40 0.68
CA ARG A 134 13.13 -0.89 0.85
C ARG A 134 12.84 -1.79 -0.37
N PRO A 135 13.68 -1.73 -1.42
CA PRO A 135 13.50 -2.54 -2.61
C PRO A 135 13.44 -4.04 -2.30
N GLY A 136 12.61 -4.76 -3.05
CA GLY A 136 12.26 -6.16 -2.80
C GLY A 136 11.14 -6.36 -1.78
N THR A 137 10.45 -5.30 -1.35
CA THR A 137 9.31 -5.41 -0.41
C THR A 137 8.02 -5.78 -1.15
N PHE A 138 7.85 -5.32 -2.39
CA PHE A 138 6.65 -5.54 -3.20
C PHE A 138 7.00 -6.29 -4.49
N SER A 139 6.43 -7.48 -4.64
CA SER A 139 6.60 -8.26 -5.86
C SER A 139 5.81 -7.68 -7.03
N LYS A 140 6.25 -7.95 -8.27
CA LYS A 140 5.46 -7.65 -9.50
C LYS A 140 4.06 -8.28 -9.44
N ARG A 141 3.93 -9.44 -8.78
CA ARG A 141 2.63 -10.10 -8.56
C ARG A 141 1.69 -9.26 -7.69
N THR A 142 2.21 -8.57 -6.68
CA THR A 142 1.41 -7.65 -5.84
C THR A 142 1.02 -6.39 -6.60
N VAL A 143 1.89 -5.89 -7.49
CA VAL A 143 1.57 -4.81 -8.43
C VAL A 143 0.42 -5.22 -9.34
N ASP A 144 0.52 -6.37 -10.01
CA ASP A 144 -0.54 -6.92 -10.87
C ASP A 144 -1.85 -7.14 -10.09
N PHE A 145 -1.77 -7.65 -8.87
CA PHE A 145 -2.97 -7.81 -8.04
C PHE A 145 -3.63 -6.45 -7.73
N THR A 146 -2.84 -5.43 -7.42
CA THR A 146 -3.32 -4.09 -7.08
C THR A 146 -4.01 -3.40 -8.26
N SER A 147 -3.70 -3.76 -9.51
CA SER A 147 -4.43 -3.25 -10.67
C SER A 147 -5.78 -3.94 -10.92
N THR A 148 -6.03 -5.07 -10.26
CA THR A 148 -7.28 -5.85 -10.40
C THR A 148 -8.26 -5.68 -9.25
N ILE A 149 -7.82 -5.13 -8.12
CA ILE A 149 -8.65 -4.99 -6.92
C ILE A 149 -9.55 -3.75 -7.01
N ASP A 150 -10.83 -3.91 -6.67
CA ASP A 150 -11.77 -2.79 -6.59
C ASP A 150 -11.62 -2.03 -5.27
N LYS A 151 -12.07 -0.77 -5.26
CA LYS A 151 -12.10 0.08 -4.07
C LYS A 151 -12.77 -0.59 -2.86
N LYS A 152 -13.85 -1.35 -3.08
CA LYS A 152 -14.58 -2.06 -2.02
C LYS A 152 -13.75 -3.17 -1.40
N ASP A 153 -12.98 -3.89 -2.20
CA ASP A 153 -12.11 -4.96 -1.74
C ASP A 153 -10.91 -4.39 -0.97
N ALA A 154 -10.33 -3.29 -1.46
CA ALA A 154 -9.27 -2.57 -0.75
C ALA A 154 -9.76 -2.04 0.62
N ALA A 155 -10.98 -1.49 0.68
CA ALA A 155 -11.59 -1.04 1.93
C ALA A 155 -11.89 -2.21 2.88
N LEU A 156 -12.38 -3.34 2.36
CA LEU A 156 -12.62 -4.54 3.16
C LEU A 156 -11.31 -5.09 3.75
N PHE A 157 -10.24 -5.17 2.95
CA PHE A 157 -8.94 -5.62 3.42
C PHE A 157 -8.35 -4.66 4.45
N THR A 158 -8.47 -3.35 4.24
CA THR A 158 -8.07 -2.33 5.23
C THR A 158 -8.81 -2.52 6.55
N THR A 159 -10.11 -2.81 6.49
CA THR A 159 -10.93 -3.12 7.67
C THR A 159 -10.46 -4.42 8.34
N PHE A 160 -10.13 -5.45 7.57
CA PHE A 160 -9.58 -6.71 8.10
C PHE A 160 -8.24 -6.48 8.81
N CYS A 161 -7.36 -5.62 8.29
CA CYS A 161 -6.05 -5.35 8.85
C CYS A 161 -6.08 -4.68 10.25
N GLN A 162 -7.24 -4.20 10.73
CA GLN A 162 -7.39 -3.83 12.14
C GLN A 162 -7.14 -5.02 13.10
N PHE A 163 -7.28 -6.25 12.59
CA PHE A 163 -7.10 -7.49 13.35
C PHE A 163 -5.70 -8.10 13.22
N VAL A 164 -4.75 -7.36 12.61
CA VAL A 164 -3.39 -7.82 12.36
C VAL A 164 -2.44 -7.27 13.43
N TRP A 165 -1.69 -8.17 14.05
CA TRP A 165 -0.57 -7.87 14.93
C TRP A 165 0.74 -8.08 14.18
N MET A 166 1.77 -7.33 14.56
CA MET A 166 3.12 -7.48 14.02
C MET A 166 3.97 -8.31 14.98
N ALA A 167 4.55 -9.40 14.48
CA ALA A 167 5.64 -10.11 15.16
C ALA A 167 6.92 -10.01 14.30
N ASP A 168 7.44 -11.14 13.82
CA ASP A 168 8.37 -11.23 12.67
C ASP A 168 7.71 -10.80 11.35
N GLU A 169 6.41 -11.06 11.18
CA GLU A 169 5.61 -10.70 10.02
C GLU A 169 4.18 -10.27 10.43
N PRO A 170 3.44 -9.56 9.54
CA PRO A 170 2.04 -9.24 9.78
C PRO A 170 1.22 -10.52 9.97
N THR A 171 0.57 -10.63 11.13
CA THR A 171 -0.12 -11.84 11.57
C THR A 171 -1.56 -11.49 12.00
N PRO A 172 -2.59 -11.91 11.25
CA PRO A 172 -3.98 -11.73 11.66
C PRO A 172 -4.30 -12.65 12.84
N LEU A 173 -5.03 -12.14 13.84
CA LEU A 173 -5.53 -12.94 14.97
C LEU A 173 -7.05 -13.08 14.87
N ILE A 174 -7.52 -14.06 14.09
CA ILE A 174 -8.94 -14.34 13.83
C ILE A 174 -9.30 -15.68 14.46
N TYR A 175 -9.77 -15.69 15.71
CA TYR A 175 -9.98 -16.96 16.43
C TYR A 175 -11.28 -17.67 16.05
N GLU A 176 -12.41 -16.96 16.20
CA GLU A 176 -13.74 -17.50 15.89
C GLU A 176 -14.48 -16.55 14.94
N PHE A 177 -14.95 -17.07 13.80
CA PHE A 177 -15.58 -16.23 12.77
C PHE A 177 -16.90 -15.60 13.21
N THR A 178 -17.54 -16.15 14.25
CA THR A 178 -18.80 -15.66 14.79
C THR A 178 -18.62 -14.64 15.91
N ASP A 179 -17.39 -14.39 16.35
CA ASP A 179 -17.11 -13.52 17.49
C ASP A 179 -17.44 -12.06 17.14
N GLU A 180 -18.19 -11.38 18.02
CA GLU A 180 -18.72 -10.03 17.74
C GLU A 180 -17.63 -8.98 17.51
N ILE A 181 -16.42 -9.21 18.03
CA ILE A 181 -15.27 -8.33 17.84
C ILE A 181 -14.91 -8.17 16.35
N TYR A 182 -15.20 -9.18 15.53
CA TYR A 182 -14.98 -9.17 14.08
C TYR A 182 -16.24 -8.75 13.32
N THR A 183 -17.38 -9.36 13.65
CA THR A 183 -18.61 -9.20 12.86
C THR A 183 -19.21 -7.80 12.96
N LYS A 184 -19.07 -7.11 14.11
CA LYS A 184 -19.47 -5.70 14.25
C LYS A 184 -18.68 -4.75 13.35
N GLN A 185 -17.49 -5.14 12.91
CA GLN A 185 -16.66 -4.39 11.98
C GLN A 185 -16.89 -4.80 10.52
N GLY A 186 -17.89 -5.66 10.25
CA GLY A 186 -18.18 -6.17 8.91
C GLY A 186 -17.27 -7.31 8.45
N ILE A 187 -16.39 -7.83 9.32
CA ILE A 187 -15.57 -9.02 9.03
C ILE A 187 -16.38 -10.27 9.41
N THR A 188 -17.30 -10.63 8.53
CA THR A 188 -18.10 -11.86 8.62
C THR A 188 -17.41 -13.04 7.94
N PHE A 189 -17.95 -14.25 8.09
CA PHE A 189 -17.44 -15.42 7.37
C PHE A 189 -17.46 -15.23 5.84
N ASP A 190 -18.52 -14.63 5.29
CA ASP A 190 -18.61 -14.35 3.85
C ASP A 190 -17.56 -13.33 3.39
N ALA A 191 -17.31 -12.30 4.21
CA ALA A 191 -16.25 -11.32 3.95
C ALA A 191 -14.86 -11.96 3.96
N LEU A 192 -14.60 -12.84 4.93
CA LEU A 192 -13.35 -13.61 5.00
C LEU A 192 -13.22 -14.54 3.79
N LYS A 193 -14.29 -15.25 3.40
CA LYS A 193 -14.30 -16.09 2.20
C LYS A 193 -14.03 -15.31 0.93
N HIS A 194 -14.53 -14.08 0.82
CA HIS A 194 -14.22 -13.20 -0.29
C HIS A 194 -12.74 -12.80 -0.32
N LEU A 195 -12.17 -12.38 0.82
CA LEU A 195 -10.74 -12.07 0.94
C LEU A 195 -9.84 -13.27 0.60
N GLU A 196 -10.29 -14.50 0.93
CA GLU A 196 -9.62 -15.74 0.53
C GLU A 196 -9.71 -15.96 -0.98
N ALA A 197 -10.90 -15.79 -1.57
CA ALA A 197 -11.13 -16.00 -3.00
C ALA A 197 -10.30 -15.05 -3.88
N ILE A 198 -10.11 -13.80 -3.45
CA ILE A 198 -9.23 -12.84 -4.13
C ILE A 198 -7.75 -13.02 -3.76
N GLY A 199 -7.42 -13.97 -2.87
CA GLY A 199 -6.05 -14.37 -2.60
C GLY A 199 -5.28 -13.44 -1.65
N LEU A 200 -5.96 -12.67 -0.81
CA LEU A 200 -5.32 -11.85 0.24
C LEU A 200 -5.09 -12.62 1.53
N ILE A 201 -5.97 -13.58 1.83
CA ILE A 201 -5.87 -14.44 3.01
C ILE A 201 -6.00 -15.91 2.65
N ALA A 202 -5.63 -16.79 3.57
CA ALA A 202 -5.97 -18.20 3.57
C ALA A 202 -6.72 -18.52 4.86
N LEU A 203 -7.77 -19.31 4.78
CA LEU A 203 -8.59 -19.70 5.93
C LEU A 203 -8.45 -21.18 6.24
N GLU A 204 -8.55 -21.49 7.53
CA GLU A 204 -8.69 -22.85 8.02
C GLU A 204 -9.98 -22.94 8.84
N SER A 205 -10.86 -23.86 8.45
CA SER A 205 -12.21 -23.92 9.03
C SER A 205 -12.31 -24.88 10.22
N VAL A 206 -11.43 -25.89 10.25
CA VAL A 206 -11.52 -26.99 11.23
C VAL A 206 -10.47 -26.83 12.33
N SER A 207 -9.27 -26.37 12.00
CA SER A 207 -8.17 -26.21 12.94
C SER A 207 -7.75 -24.75 13.12
N GLU A 208 -6.93 -24.47 14.13
CA GLU A 208 -6.29 -23.17 14.29
C GLU A 208 -4.84 -23.25 13.78
N TYR A 209 -4.42 -22.24 13.04
CA TYR A 209 -3.03 -21.93 12.84
C TYR A 209 -2.38 -21.55 14.17
N GLY A 210 -1.11 -21.94 14.31
CA GLY A 210 -0.29 -21.59 15.44
C GLY A 210 1.10 -21.16 14.98
N LYS A 211 1.57 -20.05 15.53
CA LYS A 211 2.91 -19.56 15.28
C LYS A 211 3.85 -20.17 16.31
N LYS A 212 4.94 -20.78 15.83
CA LYS A 212 5.91 -21.55 16.64
C LYS A 212 7.27 -20.84 16.65
N GLY A 213 8.17 -21.34 17.49
CA GLY A 213 9.57 -20.94 17.48
C GLY A 213 9.88 -19.76 18.41
N PHE A 214 8.95 -19.40 19.30
CA PHE A 214 9.21 -18.37 20.30
C PHE A 214 10.16 -18.89 21.37
N ALA A 215 11.12 -18.06 21.77
CA ALA A 215 11.91 -18.25 22.98
C ALA A 215 11.03 -18.02 24.24
N LYS A 216 11.66 -17.91 25.41
CA LYS A 216 10.98 -17.53 26.66
C LYS A 216 10.13 -16.26 26.52
N TYR A 217 10.62 -15.27 25.75
CA TYR A 217 9.93 -14.00 25.51
C TYR A 217 9.63 -13.82 24.02
N GLY A 218 8.39 -13.48 23.70
CA GLY A 218 7.95 -13.06 22.37
C GLY A 218 7.62 -11.58 22.33
N HIS A 219 7.96 -10.92 21.22
CA HIS A 219 7.72 -9.50 21.02
C HIS A 219 6.63 -9.32 19.97
N PHE A 220 5.56 -8.62 20.36
CA PHE A 220 4.41 -8.35 19.50
C PHE A 220 4.12 -6.85 19.51
N PHE A 221 3.77 -6.31 18.34
CA PHE A 221 3.47 -4.90 18.16
C PHE A 221 2.06 -4.75 17.56
N TYR A 222 1.27 -3.85 18.14
CA TYR A 222 -0.06 -3.52 17.62
C TYR A 222 -0.18 -2.01 17.50
N TYR A 223 -0.08 -1.49 16.27
CA TYR A 223 -0.14 -0.04 15.99
C TYR A 223 0.82 0.78 16.87
N GLY A 224 2.09 0.35 16.94
CA GLY A 224 3.13 1.00 17.75
C GLY A 224 3.17 0.54 19.21
N MET A 225 2.14 -0.12 19.72
CA MET A 225 2.16 -0.63 21.10
C MET A 225 2.96 -1.93 21.19
N HIS A 226 4.06 -1.90 21.93
CA HIS A 226 4.90 -3.07 22.16
C HIS A 226 4.40 -3.87 23.37
N THR A 227 4.05 -5.12 23.12
CA THR A 227 3.65 -6.12 24.13
C THR A 227 4.66 -7.25 24.13
N VAL A 228 5.29 -7.49 25.28
CA VAL A 228 6.14 -8.66 25.54
C VAL A 228 5.30 -9.74 26.19
N VAL A 229 5.34 -10.93 25.57
CA VAL A 229 4.66 -12.14 26.04
C VAL A 229 5.71 -13.08 26.61
N GLU A 230 5.63 -13.37 27.91
CA GLU A 230 6.45 -14.41 28.52
C GLU A 230 5.69 -15.75 28.45
N PHE A 231 6.36 -16.73 27.85
CA PHE A 231 5.88 -18.10 27.72
C PHE A 231 6.36 -18.97 28.89
N SER A 232 5.63 -20.05 29.16
CA SER A 232 6.02 -20.98 30.22
C SER A 232 7.31 -21.76 29.89
N GLY A 233 7.50 -22.15 28.63
CA GLY A 233 8.70 -22.85 28.17
C GLY A 233 9.88 -21.92 27.86
N GLU A 234 11.09 -22.46 27.93
CA GLU A 234 12.33 -21.70 27.63
C GLU A 234 12.55 -21.48 26.12
N SER A 235 12.06 -22.40 25.27
CA SER A 235 12.17 -22.31 23.81
C SER A 235 11.09 -23.12 23.11
N ASN A 236 10.97 -22.94 21.78
CA ASN A 236 10.00 -23.62 20.92
C ASN A 236 8.53 -23.42 21.35
N ASN A 237 8.24 -22.28 21.98
CA ASN A 237 6.89 -21.93 22.38
C ASN A 237 6.01 -21.65 21.14
N LEU A 238 4.70 -21.80 21.34
CA LEU A 238 3.68 -21.59 20.33
C LEU A 238 2.57 -20.68 20.84
N ILE A 239 2.05 -19.84 19.95
CA ILE A 239 0.84 -19.07 20.16
C ILE A 239 -0.17 -19.37 19.04
N PRO A 240 -1.41 -19.76 19.36
CA PRO A 240 -2.45 -19.84 18.35
C PRO A 240 -2.80 -18.46 17.82
N ILE A 241 -2.89 -18.37 16.51
CA ILE A 241 -3.20 -17.15 15.76
C ILE A 241 -4.59 -17.24 15.09
N GLY A 242 -5.30 -18.33 15.34
CA GLY A 242 -6.66 -18.54 14.89
C GLY A 242 -6.71 -19.13 13.48
N LYS A 243 -7.73 -18.76 12.72
CA LYS A 243 -8.22 -19.45 11.54
C LYS A 243 -7.89 -18.73 10.23
N ALA A 244 -7.05 -17.70 10.26
CA ALA A 244 -6.65 -16.93 9.09
C ALA A 244 -5.13 -16.73 9.03
N LEU A 245 -4.59 -16.71 7.82
CA LEU A 245 -3.23 -16.27 7.49
C LEU A 245 -3.29 -15.25 6.36
N LEU A 246 -2.32 -14.35 6.31
CA LEU A 246 -2.10 -13.54 5.11
C LEU A 246 -1.35 -14.37 4.06
N THR A 247 -1.76 -14.25 2.79
CA THR A 247 -0.93 -14.71 1.66
C THR A 247 0.28 -13.78 1.50
N ASN A 248 1.21 -14.11 0.60
CA ASN A 248 2.34 -13.19 0.33
C ASN A 248 1.85 -11.80 -0.11
N ILE A 249 0.84 -11.73 -0.99
CA ILE A 249 0.22 -10.46 -1.40
C ILE A 249 -0.38 -9.75 -0.19
N GLY A 250 -1.13 -10.47 0.65
CA GLY A 250 -1.69 -9.90 1.87
C GLY A 250 -0.63 -9.36 2.83
N LYS A 251 0.50 -10.06 2.99
CA LYS A 251 1.63 -9.62 3.83
C LYS A 251 2.30 -8.35 3.29
N GLU A 252 2.46 -8.26 1.98
CA GLU A 252 3.03 -7.09 1.31
C GLU A 252 2.09 -5.87 1.42
N LEU A 253 0.78 -6.06 1.26
CA LEU A 253 -0.20 -4.97 1.31
C LEU A 253 -0.61 -4.52 2.72
N ALA A 254 -0.59 -5.40 3.72
CA ALA A 254 -1.06 -5.08 5.08
C ALA A 254 -0.39 -3.83 5.69
N PRO A 255 0.95 -3.63 5.58
CA PRO A 255 1.61 -2.43 6.10
C PRO A 255 1.20 -1.13 5.41
N ILE A 256 0.74 -1.19 4.16
CA ILE A 256 0.44 0.00 3.35
C ILE A 256 -1.05 0.26 3.16
N CYS A 257 -1.95 -0.63 3.60
CA CYS A 257 -3.40 -0.40 3.43
C CYS A 257 -3.94 0.72 4.34
N GLY A 258 -3.22 1.08 5.41
CA GLY A 258 -3.56 2.17 6.33
C GLY A 258 -4.75 1.88 7.24
N PRO A 259 -4.76 0.74 7.96
CA PRO A 259 -5.83 0.38 8.86
C PRO A 259 -5.85 1.29 10.10
N SER A 260 -6.97 1.33 10.80
CA SER A 260 -7.11 2.06 12.07
C SER A 260 -6.98 1.13 13.27
N LYS A 261 -6.34 1.60 14.34
CA LYS A 261 -6.21 0.88 15.61
C LYS A 261 -7.60 0.55 16.18
N ASN A 262 -7.81 -0.70 16.59
CA ASN A 262 -9.00 -1.13 17.32
C ASN A 262 -8.64 -1.46 18.77
N ASN A 263 -8.96 -0.56 19.70
CA ASN A 263 -8.66 -0.73 21.12
C ASN A 263 -9.44 -1.90 21.76
N GLU A 264 -10.70 -2.12 21.33
CA GLU A 264 -11.50 -3.25 21.81
C GLU A 264 -10.83 -4.57 21.44
N PHE A 265 -10.33 -4.67 20.21
CA PHE A 265 -9.62 -5.84 19.73
C PHE A 265 -8.28 -6.05 20.43
N TYR A 266 -7.53 -4.98 20.69
CA TYR A 266 -6.31 -5.06 21.50
C TYR A 266 -6.60 -5.71 22.86
N HIS A 267 -7.60 -5.21 23.60
CA HIS A 267 -7.97 -5.77 24.89
C HIS A 267 -8.52 -7.20 24.79
N TYR A 268 -9.26 -7.52 23.73
CA TYR A 268 -9.73 -8.87 23.45
C TYR A 268 -8.56 -9.86 23.33
N VAL A 269 -7.50 -9.51 22.58
CA VAL A 269 -6.31 -10.35 22.42
C VAL A 269 -5.52 -10.47 23.73
N ILE A 270 -5.27 -9.36 24.42
CA ILE A 270 -4.57 -9.35 25.72
C ILE A 270 -5.28 -10.25 26.73
N ARG A 271 -6.61 -10.13 26.84
CA ARG A 271 -7.40 -10.99 27.74
C ARG A 271 -7.31 -12.46 27.36
N ARG A 272 -7.36 -12.77 26.06
CA ARG A 272 -7.25 -14.15 25.57
C ARG A 272 -5.88 -14.76 25.89
N TRP A 273 -4.80 -14.00 25.72
CA TRP A 273 -3.45 -14.44 26.06
C TRP A 273 -3.27 -14.62 27.58
N PHE A 274 -3.76 -13.67 28.38
CA PHE A 274 -3.72 -13.78 29.84
C PHE A 274 -4.48 -15.00 30.35
N ASN A 275 -5.69 -15.26 29.83
CA ASN A 275 -6.50 -16.43 30.21
C ASN A 275 -5.85 -17.77 29.83
N ARG A 276 -4.85 -17.77 28.94
CA ARG A 276 -4.03 -18.93 28.59
C ARG A 276 -2.80 -19.10 29.49
N GLY A 277 -2.67 -18.28 30.53
CA GLY A 277 -1.56 -18.32 31.48
C GLY A 277 -0.29 -17.63 30.98
N LEU A 278 -0.38 -16.79 29.95
CA LEU A 278 0.75 -15.99 29.48
C LEU A 278 0.90 -14.75 30.35
N VAL A 279 2.13 -14.44 30.76
CA VAL A 279 2.44 -13.18 31.45
C VAL A 279 2.70 -12.11 30.41
N LEU A 280 2.00 -10.99 30.54
CA LEU A 280 2.00 -9.91 29.56
C LEU A 280 2.60 -8.67 30.20
N SER A 281 3.59 -8.07 29.54
CA SER A 281 4.11 -6.76 29.90
C SER A 281 4.01 -5.84 28.70
N SER A 282 3.31 -4.72 28.88
CA SER A 282 3.23 -3.67 27.87
C SER A 282 4.18 -2.56 28.29
N ILE A 283 5.07 -2.14 27.37
CA ILE A 283 5.90 -0.97 27.61
C ILE A 283 5.01 0.26 27.37
N ILE A 284 4.73 1.00 28.43
CA ILE A 284 4.03 2.29 28.31
C ILE A 284 5.04 3.28 27.71
N SER A 285 4.90 3.57 26.41
CA SER A 285 5.61 4.64 25.75
C SER A 285 5.02 5.98 26.21
N SER A 286 5.85 6.93 26.62
CA SER A 286 5.44 8.26 27.10
C SER A 286 4.79 9.17 26.04
N SER A 287 4.38 8.62 24.91
CA SER A 287 3.70 9.30 23.81
C SER A 287 2.17 9.29 23.92
N ASP A 288 1.60 8.57 24.89
CA ASP A 288 0.15 8.49 25.14
C ASP A 288 -0.37 9.60 26.10
N GLU A 289 0.45 10.61 26.44
CA GLU A 289 0.06 11.73 27.33
C GLU A 289 -0.29 13.06 26.62
N THR A 290 -0.47 13.09 25.29
CA THR A 290 -0.94 14.32 24.60
C THR A 290 -1.97 14.05 23.52
#